data_AF-T0T027-F1
#
_entry.id   AF-T0T027-F1
#
_cell.length_a   1.000
_cell.length_b   1.000
_cell.length_c   1.000
_cell.angle_alpha   90.00
_cell.angle_beta   90.00
_cell.angle_gamma   90.00
#
_symmetry.space_group_name_H-M   'P 1'
#
loop_
_entity.id
_entity.type
_entity.pdbx_description
1 polymer ?
#
loop_
_entity_poly.entity_id
_entity_poly.type
_entity_poly.pdbx_seq_one_letter_code
_entity_poly.pdbx_strand_id
1 'polypeptide(L)'
;MRYHARITQVLLLLIFGQKTFAQAFVGIPKKIEKIVKSGKIYRNAKVTSKADNQTLDYQIYGLHPDKCSYALKKLSRYERFHEYMDLIKLSGYDEKKQLIYLYLDSKLMPFPMVLNFKIERITKPGHYKFSFDKGFLKGLKGNIHVKEYGQRCFFHADSYWSGKKSSIPDTVFEIFSETLGELAMTKLFRVSKQL
;
A
#
# COMPACT_ATOMS: atom_id res chain seq x y z
N MET A 1 32.03 39.38 -20.75
CA MET A 1 31.61 38.01 -21.12
C MET A 1 31.72 37.03 -19.92
N ARG A 2 31.01 37.28 -18.81
CA ARG A 2 30.99 36.36 -17.63
C ARG A 2 29.58 36.06 -17.10
N TYR A 3 28.55 36.73 -17.64
CA TYR A 3 27.16 36.59 -17.19
C TYR A 3 26.35 35.51 -17.92
N HIS A 4 26.74 35.14 -19.16
CA HIS A 4 26.01 34.11 -19.91
C HIS A 4 26.24 32.67 -19.41
N ALA A 5 27.35 32.40 -18.70
CA ALA A 5 27.68 31.05 -18.24
C ALA A 5 26.89 30.61 -16.98
N ARG A 6 26.32 31.54 -16.20
CA ARG A 6 25.52 31.20 -15.01
C ARG A 6 24.05 30.87 -15.32
N ILE A 7 23.51 31.38 -16.43
CA ILE A 7 22.10 31.17 -16.80
C ILE A 7 21.88 29.74 -17.34
N THR A 8 22.85 29.19 -18.07
CA THR A 8 22.80 27.82 -18.60
C THR A 8 22.85 26.74 -17.53
N GLN A 9 23.53 27.00 -16.40
CA GLN A 9 23.64 26.03 -15.30
C GLN A 9 22.35 25.90 -14.48
N VAL A 10 21.55 26.97 -14.41
CA VAL A 10 20.23 26.96 -13.74
C VAL A 10 19.18 26.26 -14.61
N LEU A 11 19.25 26.40 -15.93
CA LEU A 11 18.31 25.74 -16.85
C LEU A 11 18.44 24.20 -16.84
N LEU A 12 19.66 23.66 -16.69
CA LEU A 12 19.89 22.22 -16.66
C LEU A 12 19.27 21.53 -15.42
N LEU A 13 19.28 22.18 -14.25
CA LEU A 13 18.67 21.65 -13.03
C LEU A 13 17.13 21.55 -13.13
N LEU A 14 16.49 22.45 -13.89
CA LEU A 14 15.04 22.43 -14.09
C LEU A 14 14.58 21.28 -15.01
N ILE A 15 15.40 20.89 -16.00
CA ILE A 15 15.06 19.82 -16.95
C ILE A 15 15.20 18.42 -16.32
N PHE A 16 16.15 18.21 -15.39
CA PHE A 16 16.30 16.93 -14.70
C PHE A 16 15.30 16.74 -13.54
N GLY A 17 14.79 17.82 -12.95
CA GLY A 17 13.77 17.73 -11.90
C GLY A 17 12.43 17.18 -12.38
N GLN A 18 12.02 17.45 -13.63
CA GLN A 18 10.68 17.09 -14.12
C GLN A 18 10.52 15.61 -14.52
N LYS A 19 11.60 14.91 -14.90
CA LYS A 19 11.52 13.52 -15.39
C LYS A 19 11.07 12.52 -14.33
N THR A 20 11.33 12.77 -13.05
CA THR A 20 10.96 11.86 -11.95
C THR A 20 9.46 11.92 -11.63
N PHE A 21 8.78 13.04 -11.86
CA PHE A 21 7.36 13.21 -11.53
C PHE A 21 6.42 12.43 -12.45
N ALA A 22 6.74 12.35 -13.74
CA ALA A 22 5.87 11.70 -14.73
C ALA A 22 5.86 10.17 -14.61
N GLN A 23 6.89 9.59 -13.99
CA GLN A 23 7.11 8.14 -13.99
C GLN A 23 6.32 7.37 -12.91
N ALA A 24 5.86 8.06 -11.86
CA ALA A 24 5.14 7.44 -10.75
C ALA A 24 3.81 6.80 -11.21
N PHE A 25 3.07 7.50 -12.08
CA PHE A 25 1.74 7.12 -12.55
C PHE A 25 1.71 6.45 -13.94
N VAL A 26 2.87 6.07 -14.50
CA VAL A 26 2.91 5.34 -15.77
C VAL A 26 2.14 4.02 -15.64
N GLY A 27 1.20 3.78 -16.56
CA GLY A 27 0.31 2.61 -16.55
C GLY A 27 -0.94 2.75 -15.68
N ILE A 28 -1.09 3.85 -14.93
CA ILE A 28 -2.26 4.07 -14.06
C ILE A 28 -3.35 4.84 -14.82
N PRO A 29 -4.61 4.38 -14.82
CA PRO A 29 -5.72 5.11 -15.40
C PRO A 29 -5.84 6.55 -14.88
N LYS A 30 -6.06 7.51 -15.79
CA LYS A 30 -6.12 8.95 -15.47
C LYS A 30 -7.15 9.31 -14.40
N LYS A 31 -8.26 8.57 -14.33
CA LYS A 31 -9.28 8.73 -13.29
C LYS A 31 -8.72 8.43 -11.90
N ILE A 32 -7.95 7.34 -11.76
CA ILE A 32 -7.30 6.95 -10.50
C ILE A 32 -6.22 7.96 -10.12
N GLU A 33 -5.39 8.37 -11.09
CA GLU A 33 -4.39 9.42 -10.88
C GLU A 33 -5.01 10.70 -10.31
N LYS A 34 -6.15 11.16 -10.87
CA LYS A 34 -6.86 12.36 -10.38
C LYS A 34 -7.35 12.19 -8.93
N ILE A 35 -7.92 11.03 -8.59
CA ILE A 35 -8.38 10.72 -7.22
C ILE A 35 -7.21 10.77 -6.25
N VAL A 36 -6.13 10.07 -6.56
CA VAL A 36 -4.95 9.95 -5.70
C VAL A 36 -4.24 11.30 -5.53
N LYS A 37 -4.11 12.09 -6.60
CA LYS A 37 -3.53 13.44 -6.54
C LYS A 37 -4.34 14.39 -5.66
N SER A 38 -5.67 14.23 -5.58
CA SER A 38 -6.53 14.99 -4.67
C SER A 38 -6.38 14.60 -3.18
N GLY A 39 -5.51 13.64 -2.86
CA GLY A 39 -5.26 13.17 -1.50
C GLY A 39 -6.22 12.08 -1.02
N LYS A 40 -7.10 11.60 -1.89
CA LYS A 40 -8.01 10.47 -1.61
C LYS A 40 -7.33 9.14 -1.92
N ILE A 41 -7.74 8.09 -1.20
CA ILE A 41 -7.33 6.72 -1.50
C ILE A 41 -8.27 6.15 -2.57
N TYR A 42 -7.70 5.56 -3.61
CA TYR A 42 -8.46 4.73 -4.55
C TYR A 42 -8.25 3.27 -4.18
N ARG A 43 -9.33 2.50 -4.19
CA ARG A 43 -9.38 1.09 -3.85
C ARG A 43 -10.46 0.44 -4.71
N ASN A 44 -10.25 -0.82 -5.04
CA ASN A 44 -11.22 -1.63 -5.76
C ASN A 44 -10.98 -3.10 -5.42
N ALA A 45 -12.01 -3.78 -4.94
CA ALA A 45 -12.04 -5.22 -4.79
C ALA A 45 -13.05 -5.80 -5.79
N LYS A 46 -12.67 -6.86 -6.48
CA LYS A 46 -13.58 -7.69 -7.25
C LYS A 46 -13.53 -9.11 -6.71
N VAL A 47 -14.67 -9.57 -6.21
CA VAL A 47 -14.84 -10.96 -5.76
C VAL A 47 -15.76 -11.66 -6.74
N THR A 48 -15.44 -12.91 -7.05
CA THR A 48 -16.27 -13.73 -7.95
C THR A 48 -16.27 -15.17 -7.47
N SER A 49 -17.46 -15.69 -7.21
CA SER A 49 -17.69 -17.11 -6.90
C SER A 49 -18.18 -17.88 -8.12
N LYS A 50 -17.55 -19.03 -8.40
CA LYS A 50 -18.03 -20.01 -9.38
C LYS A 50 -17.86 -21.43 -8.83
N ALA A 51 -18.98 -22.16 -8.72
CA ALA A 51 -19.03 -23.45 -8.04
C ALA A 51 -18.39 -23.38 -6.64
N ASP A 52 -17.39 -24.23 -6.38
CA ASP A 52 -16.67 -24.31 -5.11
C ASP A 52 -15.44 -23.39 -5.01
N ASN A 53 -15.23 -22.51 -5.98
CA ASN A 53 -14.11 -21.57 -5.99
C ASN A 53 -14.58 -20.12 -5.84
N GLN A 54 -13.81 -19.32 -5.12
CA GLN A 54 -13.99 -17.87 -4.98
C GLN A 54 -12.65 -17.18 -5.25
N THR A 55 -12.68 -16.08 -5.99
CA THR A 55 -11.50 -15.26 -6.31
C THR A 55 -11.63 -13.87 -5.73
N LEU A 56 -10.49 -13.24 -5.45
CA LEU A 56 -10.38 -11.82 -5.08
C LEU A 56 -9.28 -11.20 -5.95
N ASP A 57 -9.64 -10.16 -6.69
CA ASP A 57 -8.72 -9.23 -7.34
C ASP A 57 -8.83 -7.90 -6.59
N TYR A 58 -7.71 -7.42 -6.05
CA TYR A 58 -7.69 -6.24 -5.19
C TYR A 58 -6.59 -5.28 -5.61
N GLN A 59 -6.92 -3.99 -5.62
CA GLN A 59 -5.98 -2.91 -5.85
C GLN A 59 -6.23 -1.73 -4.92
N ILE A 60 -5.17 -1.08 -4.47
CA ILE A 60 -5.22 0.14 -3.64
C ILE A 60 -4.08 1.09 -3.98
N TYR A 61 -4.40 2.39 -3.97
CA TYR A 61 -3.52 3.46 -4.37
C TYR A 61 -3.64 4.63 -3.40
N GLY A 62 -2.51 5.19 -3.01
CA GLY A 62 -2.44 6.33 -2.13
C GLY A 62 -1.21 7.18 -2.37
N LEU A 63 -1.32 8.47 -2.02
CA LEU A 63 -0.21 9.40 -2.12
C LEU A 63 0.04 10.05 -0.76
N HIS A 64 1.03 9.52 -0.06
CA HIS A 64 1.48 10.02 1.23
C HIS A 64 1.93 11.49 1.10
N PRO A 65 1.62 12.37 2.08
CA PRO A 65 1.96 13.79 2.00
C PRO A 65 3.48 14.06 2.05
N ASP A 66 4.24 13.20 2.70
CA ASP A 66 5.71 13.34 2.80
C ASP A 66 6.44 12.44 1.79
N LYS A 67 7.72 12.76 1.53
CA LYS A 67 8.64 11.97 0.69
C LYS A 67 8.79 10.54 1.17
N CYS A 68 9.20 9.64 0.28
CA CYS A 68 9.32 8.23 0.65
C CYS A 68 10.33 7.98 1.75
N SER A 69 11.45 8.69 1.78
CA SER A 69 12.44 8.56 2.87
C SER A 69 11.85 8.82 4.26
N TYR A 70 10.96 9.81 4.39
CA TYR A 70 10.28 10.13 5.66
C TYR A 70 9.15 9.15 5.95
N ALA A 71 8.29 8.89 4.97
CA ALA A 71 7.16 7.98 5.11
C ALA A 71 7.64 6.58 5.53
N LEU A 72 8.63 6.02 4.81
CA LEU A 72 9.14 4.67 5.03
C LEU A 72 9.90 4.53 6.35
N LYS A 73 10.47 5.60 6.92
CA LYS A 73 11.13 5.54 8.24
C LYS A 73 10.19 5.06 9.36
N LYS A 74 8.90 5.41 9.27
CA LYS A 74 7.86 4.97 10.20
C LYS A 74 7.10 3.75 9.67
N LEU A 75 6.72 3.75 8.39
CA LEU A 75 5.92 2.67 7.78
C LEU A 75 6.66 1.33 7.71
N SER A 76 8.00 1.34 7.68
CA SER A 76 8.79 0.11 7.70
C SER A 76 8.85 -0.56 9.08
N ARG A 77 8.37 0.09 10.16
CA ARG A 77 8.39 -0.44 11.54
C ARG A 77 7.16 -1.28 11.82
N TYR A 78 7.01 -2.37 11.07
CA TYR A 78 5.84 -3.26 11.11
C TYR A 78 5.53 -3.76 12.53
N GLU A 79 6.57 -4.00 13.32
CA GLU A 79 6.47 -4.42 14.72
C GLU A 79 5.74 -3.41 15.62
N ARG A 80 5.67 -2.14 15.22
CA ARG A 80 5.02 -1.06 15.97
C ARG A 80 3.62 -0.70 15.46
N PHE A 81 3.08 -1.44 14.48
CA PHE A 81 1.77 -1.12 13.91
C PHE A 81 0.63 -1.11 14.94
N HIS A 82 0.70 -1.96 15.97
CA HIS A 82 -0.25 -1.97 17.09
C HIS A 82 -0.28 -0.64 17.88
N GLU A 83 0.80 0.13 17.88
CA GLU A 83 0.87 1.43 18.56
C GLU A 83 0.13 2.53 17.78
N TYR A 84 -0.12 2.30 16.50
CA TYR A 84 -0.61 3.33 15.57
C TYR A 84 -2.00 3.04 15.02
N MET A 85 -2.45 1.79 15.10
CA MET A 85 -3.68 1.32 14.48
C MET A 85 -4.53 0.59 15.51
N ASP A 86 -5.64 1.20 15.93
CA ASP A 86 -6.54 0.67 16.96
C ASP A 86 -7.09 -0.73 16.66
N LEU A 87 -7.16 -1.08 15.37
CA LEU A 87 -7.60 -2.37 14.85
C LEU A 87 -6.54 -3.47 14.98
N ILE A 88 -5.27 -3.12 15.21
CA ILE A 88 -4.16 -4.06 15.38
C ILE A 88 -3.84 -4.12 16.87
N LYS A 89 -4.13 -5.25 17.52
CA LYS A 89 -3.83 -5.44 18.95
C LYS A 89 -2.42 -5.92 19.19
N LEU A 90 -1.87 -6.71 18.27
CA LEU A 90 -0.49 -7.17 18.30
C LEU A 90 0.11 -7.06 16.91
N SER A 91 1.37 -6.65 16.84
CA SER A 91 2.15 -6.64 15.60
C SER A 91 3.58 -7.10 15.83
N GLY A 92 4.15 -7.78 14.85
CA GLY A 92 5.53 -8.24 14.89
C GLY A 92 6.11 -8.42 13.51
N TYR A 93 7.44 -8.46 13.42
CA TYR A 93 8.13 -8.79 12.19
C TYR A 93 9.35 -9.66 12.47
N ASP A 94 9.41 -10.80 11.79
CA ASP A 94 10.57 -11.69 11.79
C ASP A 94 11.42 -11.37 10.56
N GLU A 95 12.55 -10.69 10.77
CA GLU A 95 13.45 -10.25 9.70
C GLU A 95 14.02 -11.43 8.89
N LYS A 96 14.31 -12.56 9.55
CA LYS A 96 14.88 -13.75 8.90
C LYS A 96 13.86 -14.44 8.00
N LYS A 97 12.60 -14.50 8.47
CA LYS A 97 11.49 -15.11 7.71
C LYS A 97 10.80 -14.12 6.77
N GLN A 98 11.16 -12.84 6.83
CA GLN A 98 10.48 -11.74 6.16
C GLN A 98 8.97 -11.80 6.39
N LEU A 99 8.56 -12.02 7.64
CA LEU A 99 7.17 -12.33 7.98
C LEU A 99 6.61 -11.25 8.90
N ILE A 100 5.55 -10.58 8.46
CA ILE A 100 4.74 -9.72 9.30
C ILE A 100 3.66 -10.57 9.97
N TYR A 101 3.49 -10.41 11.28
CA TYR A 101 2.39 -10.94 12.07
C TYR A 101 1.54 -9.78 12.55
N LEU A 102 0.24 -9.79 12.26
CA LEU A 102 -0.74 -8.84 12.80
C LEU A 102 -1.91 -9.61 13.42
N TYR A 103 -2.24 -9.30 14.67
CA TYR A 103 -3.50 -9.70 15.29
C TYR A 103 -4.49 -8.55 15.21
N LEU A 104 -5.51 -8.73 14.38
CA LEU A 104 -6.58 -7.78 14.15
C LEU A 104 -7.73 -8.09 15.09
N ASP A 105 -8.13 -7.12 15.90
CA ASP A 105 -9.35 -7.21 16.70
C ASP A 105 -9.97 -5.81 16.84
N SER A 106 -11.21 -5.67 16.38
CA SER A 106 -11.94 -4.41 16.37
C SER A 106 -13.44 -4.66 16.26
N LYS A 107 -14.23 -3.71 16.76
CA LYS A 107 -15.70 -3.73 16.65
C LYS A 107 -16.23 -3.75 15.21
N LEU A 108 -15.38 -3.42 14.22
CA LEU A 108 -15.75 -3.41 12.80
C LEU A 108 -15.64 -4.81 12.17
N MET A 109 -14.99 -5.76 12.81
CA MET A 109 -14.79 -7.10 12.27
C MET A 109 -15.75 -8.08 12.93
N PRO A 110 -16.31 -9.04 12.18
CA PRO A 110 -17.22 -10.04 12.75
C PRO A 110 -16.52 -10.97 13.74
N PHE A 111 -15.20 -11.12 13.65
CA PHE A 111 -14.37 -11.90 14.55
C PHE A 111 -12.90 -11.43 14.47
N PRO A 112 -12.08 -11.67 15.52
CA PRO A 112 -10.65 -11.41 15.47
C PRO A 112 -9.95 -12.24 14.38
N MET A 113 -8.95 -11.64 13.74
CA MET A 113 -8.22 -12.27 12.63
C MET A 113 -6.71 -12.16 12.81
N VAL A 114 -5.99 -13.21 12.41
CA VAL A 114 -4.52 -13.17 12.33
C VAL A 114 -4.12 -13.03 10.86
N LEU A 115 -3.39 -11.97 10.54
CA LEU A 115 -2.73 -11.82 9.25
C LEU A 115 -1.25 -12.19 9.38
N ASN A 116 -0.85 -13.14 8.55
CA ASN A 116 0.53 -13.54 8.38
C ASN A 116 0.87 -13.38 6.90
N PHE A 117 1.66 -12.37 6.58
CA PHE A 117 2.09 -12.19 5.20
C PHE A 117 3.59 -11.98 5.11
N LYS A 118 4.18 -12.65 4.13
CA LYS A 118 5.60 -12.59 3.82
C LYS A 118 5.85 -11.40 2.93
N ILE A 119 6.77 -10.55 3.34
CA ILE A 119 7.25 -9.40 2.58
C ILE A 119 8.56 -8.93 3.20
N GLU A 120 9.51 -8.52 2.37
CA GLU A 120 10.70 -7.86 2.88
C GLU A 120 10.40 -6.47 3.46
N ARG A 121 11.32 -5.93 4.26
CA ARG A 121 11.16 -4.61 4.85
C ARG A 121 11.29 -3.52 3.78
N ILE A 122 10.22 -2.75 3.59
CA ILE A 122 10.16 -1.66 2.62
C ILE A 122 10.85 -0.43 3.20
N THR A 123 12.15 -0.29 2.93
CA THR A 123 12.98 0.83 3.44
C THR A 123 13.28 1.89 2.40
N LYS A 124 13.01 1.62 1.12
CA LYS A 124 13.25 2.53 -0.01
C LYS A 124 12.15 2.41 -1.08
N PRO A 125 12.06 3.34 -2.03
CA PRO A 125 11.24 3.15 -3.23
C PRO A 125 11.63 1.86 -3.97
N GLY A 126 10.65 1.13 -4.48
CA GLY A 126 10.88 -0.17 -5.08
C GLY A 126 9.60 -0.97 -5.37
N HIS A 127 9.81 -2.23 -5.73
CA HIS A 127 8.78 -3.21 -6.06
C HIS A 127 8.93 -4.41 -5.12
N TYR A 128 7.89 -4.72 -4.36
CA TYR A 128 7.94 -5.64 -3.23
C TYR A 128 6.86 -6.70 -3.38
N LYS A 129 7.26 -7.96 -3.56
CA LYS A 129 6.31 -9.07 -3.62
C LYS A 129 5.87 -9.46 -2.22
N PHE A 130 4.59 -9.79 -2.06
CA PHE A 130 4.10 -10.36 -0.81
C PHE A 130 3.19 -11.56 -1.02
N SER A 131 3.08 -12.41 0.00
CA SER A 131 2.18 -13.57 0.00
C SER A 131 1.57 -13.86 1.36
N PHE A 132 0.40 -14.48 1.37
CA PHE A 132 -0.27 -14.95 2.59
C PHE A 132 -0.16 -16.47 2.64
N ASP A 133 0.54 -16.98 3.65
CA ASP A 133 0.82 -18.42 3.75
C ASP A 133 -0.18 -19.15 4.67
N LYS A 134 -0.99 -18.39 5.42
CA LYS A 134 -1.93 -18.89 6.43
C LYS A 134 -3.21 -18.04 6.43
N GLY A 135 -4.26 -18.55 7.11
CA GLY A 135 -5.55 -17.86 7.25
C GLY A 135 -6.50 -18.10 6.07
N PHE A 136 -7.64 -17.40 6.07
CA PHE A 136 -8.69 -17.58 5.06
C PHE A 136 -8.24 -17.16 3.65
N LEU A 137 -7.25 -16.27 3.56
CA LEU A 137 -6.60 -15.81 2.32
C LEU A 137 -5.30 -16.57 2.01
N LYS A 138 -5.11 -17.78 2.54
CA LYS A 138 -3.94 -18.60 2.22
C LYS A 138 -3.81 -18.75 0.70
N GLY A 139 -2.62 -18.46 0.17
CA GLY A 139 -2.31 -18.47 -1.25
C GLY A 139 -2.42 -17.12 -1.94
N LEU A 140 -2.88 -16.06 -1.25
CA LEU A 140 -2.94 -14.71 -1.81
C LEU A 140 -1.52 -14.24 -2.13
N LYS A 141 -1.34 -13.64 -3.30
CA LYS A 141 -0.08 -13.06 -3.75
C LYS A 141 -0.32 -11.66 -4.29
N GLY A 142 0.65 -10.78 -4.13
CA GLY A 142 0.55 -9.43 -4.63
C GLY A 142 1.87 -8.69 -4.69
N ASN A 143 1.80 -7.44 -5.11
CA ASN A 143 2.92 -6.53 -5.20
C ASN A 143 2.60 -5.22 -4.48
N ILE A 144 3.60 -4.64 -3.83
CA ILE A 144 3.59 -3.27 -3.34
C ILE A 144 4.62 -2.49 -4.16
N HIS A 145 4.18 -1.37 -4.70
CA HIS A 145 4.97 -0.43 -5.47
C HIS A 145 5.10 0.87 -4.69
N VAL A 146 6.32 1.29 -4.45
CA VAL A 146 6.62 2.55 -3.76
C VAL A 146 7.48 3.41 -4.67
N LYS A 147 7.02 4.61 -5.00
CA LYS A 147 7.70 5.52 -5.92
C LYS A 147 7.71 6.94 -5.37
N GLU A 148 8.82 7.65 -5.60
CA GLU A 148 8.86 9.09 -5.32
C GLU A 148 7.96 9.86 -6.29
N TYR A 149 7.24 10.85 -5.76
CA TYR A 149 6.44 11.79 -6.54
C TYR A 149 6.65 13.20 -5.96
N GLY A 150 7.80 13.80 -6.32
CA GLY A 150 8.18 15.11 -5.80
C GLY A 150 8.50 15.10 -4.31
N GLN A 151 7.70 15.82 -3.54
CA GLN A 151 7.79 15.85 -2.06
C GLN A 151 6.85 14.83 -1.39
N ARG A 152 6.21 13.95 -2.19
CA ARG A 152 5.20 12.99 -1.75
C ARG A 152 5.64 11.58 -2.11
N CYS A 153 5.12 10.58 -1.39
CA CYS A 153 5.41 9.18 -1.65
C CYS A 153 4.19 8.46 -2.20
N PHE A 154 4.30 7.95 -3.41
CA PHE A 154 3.23 7.21 -4.07
C PHE A 154 3.32 5.72 -3.70
N PHE A 155 2.19 5.18 -3.23
CA PHE A 155 2.01 3.77 -2.92
C PHE A 155 0.92 3.19 -3.82
N HIS A 156 1.20 2.01 -4.37
CA HIS A 156 0.24 1.17 -5.07
C HIS A 156 0.41 -0.26 -4.60
N ALA A 157 -0.67 -0.99 -4.36
CA ALA A 157 -0.61 -2.42 -4.17
C ALA A 157 -1.70 -3.11 -4.99
N ASP A 158 -1.33 -4.23 -5.60
CA ASP A 158 -2.21 -5.16 -6.30
C ASP A 158 -2.08 -6.55 -5.68
N SER A 159 -3.17 -7.31 -5.65
CA SER A 159 -3.13 -8.69 -5.23
C SER A 159 -4.24 -9.53 -5.85
N TYR A 160 -3.95 -10.82 -5.92
CA TYR A 160 -4.87 -11.83 -6.38
C TYR A 160 -4.91 -13.01 -5.40
N TRP A 161 -6.10 -13.52 -5.18
CA TRP A 161 -6.35 -14.75 -4.45
C TRP A 161 -7.39 -15.60 -5.17
N SER A 162 -7.20 -16.92 -5.10
CA SER A 162 -8.19 -17.91 -5.50
C SER A 162 -8.15 -19.04 -4.50
N GLY A 163 -9.32 -19.49 -4.06
CA GLY A 163 -9.41 -20.59 -3.12
C GLY A 163 -10.81 -21.13 -2.99
N LYS A 164 -10.98 -22.07 -2.04
CA LYS A 164 -12.29 -22.64 -1.72
C LYS A 164 -13.26 -21.52 -1.37
N LYS A 165 -14.46 -21.60 -1.93
CA LYS A 165 -15.55 -20.65 -1.67
C LYS A 165 -15.80 -20.54 -0.17
N SER A 166 -15.74 -19.31 0.35
CA SER A 166 -16.05 -19.03 1.74
C SER A 166 -17.57 -18.97 1.96
N SER A 167 -17.99 -18.92 3.23
CA SER A 167 -19.38 -18.59 3.59
C SER A 167 -19.71 -17.10 3.43
N ILE A 168 -18.75 -16.26 3.03
CA ILE A 168 -18.91 -14.82 2.89
C ILE A 168 -19.41 -14.53 1.46
N PRO A 169 -20.58 -13.86 1.32
CA PRO A 169 -21.07 -13.43 0.01
C PRO A 169 -20.08 -12.50 -0.70
N ASP A 170 -19.98 -12.61 -2.03
CA ASP A 170 -19.00 -11.85 -2.83
C ASP A 170 -19.03 -10.35 -2.52
N THR A 171 -20.21 -9.73 -2.52
CA THR A 171 -20.36 -8.29 -2.23
C THR A 171 -19.91 -7.92 -0.81
N VAL A 172 -20.17 -8.78 0.17
CA VAL A 172 -19.73 -8.53 1.56
C VAL A 172 -18.21 -8.61 1.64
N PHE A 173 -17.60 -9.55 0.92
CA PHE A 173 -16.15 -9.69 0.86
C PHE A 173 -15.50 -8.52 0.10
N GLU A 174 -16.09 -8.05 -1.01
CA GLU A 174 -15.64 -6.83 -1.72
C GLU A 174 -15.61 -5.63 -0.77
N ILE A 175 -16.73 -5.32 -0.12
CA ILE A 175 -16.87 -4.18 0.81
C ILE A 175 -15.89 -4.31 1.98
N PHE A 176 -15.77 -5.51 2.55
CA PHE A 176 -14.86 -5.77 3.65
C PHE A 176 -13.40 -5.49 3.25
N SER A 177 -12.96 -6.03 2.11
CA SER A 177 -11.58 -5.87 1.61
C SER A 177 -11.27 -4.40 1.32
N GLU A 178 -12.17 -3.68 0.67
CA GLU A 178 -12.00 -2.24 0.39
C GLU A 178 -11.94 -1.40 1.66
N THR A 179 -12.86 -1.65 2.60
CA THR A 179 -12.95 -0.90 3.86
C THR A 179 -11.70 -1.11 4.70
N LEU A 180 -11.27 -2.37 4.85
CA LEU A 180 -10.09 -2.70 5.63
C LEU A 180 -8.82 -2.06 5.04
N GLY A 181 -8.66 -2.15 3.72
CA GLY A 181 -7.50 -1.57 3.04
C GLY A 181 -7.46 -0.04 3.10
N GLU A 182 -8.60 0.63 2.89
CA GLU A 182 -8.72 2.09 3.01
C GLU A 182 -8.41 2.55 4.44
N LEU A 183 -8.98 1.88 5.44
CA LEU A 183 -8.74 2.21 6.85
C LEU A 183 -7.26 2.03 7.21
N ALA A 184 -6.66 0.90 6.80
CA ALA A 184 -5.26 0.61 7.05
C ALA A 184 -4.34 1.67 6.44
N MET A 185 -4.48 1.94 5.14
CA MET A 185 -3.64 2.92 4.45
C MET A 185 -3.86 4.34 4.98
N THR A 186 -5.10 4.74 5.31
CA THR A 186 -5.38 6.05 5.91
C THR A 186 -4.70 6.21 7.26
N LYS A 187 -4.83 5.22 8.15
CA LYS A 187 -4.24 5.26 9.49
C LYS A 187 -2.71 5.27 9.39
N LEU A 188 -2.15 4.39 8.58
CA LEU A 188 -0.71 4.32 8.31
C LEU A 188 -0.18 5.67 7.80
N PHE A 189 -0.80 6.27 6.79
CA PHE A 189 -0.37 7.57 6.27
C PHE A 189 -0.48 8.69 7.29
N ARG A 190 -1.51 8.67 8.14
CA ARG A 190 -1.68 9.67 9.20
C ARG A 190 -0.54 9.61 10.22
N VAL A 191 -0.17 8.40 10.65
CA VAL A 191 0.83 8.20 11.71
C VAL A 191 2.25 8.35 11.20
N SER A 192 2.47 8.04 9.91
CA SER A 192 3.77 8.17 9.26
C SER A 192 4.09 9.59 8.83
N LYS A 193 3.12 10.51 8.89
CA LYS A 193 3.36 11.93 8.66
C LYS A 193 4.36 12.48 9.68
N GLN A 194 5.26 13.35 9.24
CA GLN A 194 6.06 14.19 10.12
C GLN A 194 5.13 15.22 10.78
N LEU A 195 5.22 15.34 12.12
CA LEU A 195 4.65 16.46 12.86
C LEU A 195 5.58 17.67 12.74
#